data_AF-A0A1D6QA59-F1
#
_entry.id   AF-A0A1D6QA59-F1
#
_cell.length_a   1.000
_cell.length_b   1.000
_cell.length_c   1.000
_cell.angle_alpha   90.00
_cell.angle_beta   90.00
_cell.angle_gamma   90.00
#
_symmetry.space_group_name_H-M   'P 1'
#
loop_
_entity.id
_entity.type
_entity.pdbx_description
1 polymer ?
#
loop_
_entity_poly.entity_id
_entity_poly.type
_entity_poly.pdbx_seq_one_letter_code
_entity_poly.pdbx_strand_id
1 'polypeptide(L)'
;GLTFNWGALLGWAAIKESIDPAIILPLYTAGICWTLVYDTIYAHQDKEDDLKVGVKSTALRFGDLTKYWISGFGAACVGSLALSGYNADLGWCLV
;
A
#
# COMPACT_ATOMS: atom_id res chain seq x y z
N GLY A 1 -4.62 -4.66 -4.32
CA GLY A 1 -4.46 -3.92 -3.05
C GLY A 1 -5.13 -4.60 -1.86
N LEU A 2 -6.41 -4.32 -1.61
CA LEU A 2 -7.14 -4.75 -0.41
C LEU A 2 -7.07 -6.28 -0.17
N THR A 3 -7.45 -7.07 -1.18
CA THR A 3 -7.49 -8.54 -1.08
C THR A 3 -6.13 -9.16 -0.77
N PHE A 4 -5.06 -8.66 -1.41
CA PHE A 4 -3.71 -9.19 -1.22
C PHE A 4 -3.16 -8.88 0.17
N ASN A 5 -3.45 -7.69 0.70
CA ASN A 5 -2.97 -7.27 2.01
C ASN A 5 -3.79 -7.85 3.17
N TRP A 6 -4.88 -8.57 2.89
CA TRP A 6 -5.69 -9.23 3.92
C TRP A 6 -4.88 -10.21 4.78
N GLY A 7 -3.78 -10.75 4.23
CA GLY A 7 -2.82 -11.57 4.96
C GLY A 7 -2.19 -10.87 6.16
N ALA A 8 -2.06 -9.54 6.17
CA ALA A 8 -1.56 -8.79 7.33
C ALA A 8 -2.55 -8.87 8.52
N LEU A 9 -3.84 -8.75 8.24
CA LEU A 9 -4.91 -8.87 9.24
C LEU A 9 -4.96 -10.30 9.82
N LEU A 10 -4.96 -11.29 8.93
CA LEU A 10 -4.99 -12.70 9.32
C LEU A 10 -3.74 -13.12 10.09
N GLY A 11 -2.56 -12.75 9.59
CA GLY A 11 -1.28 -13.10 10.19
C GLY A 11 -1.13 -12.53 11.60
N TRP A 12 -1.53 -11.28 11.81
CA TRP A 12 -1.55 -10.68 13.15
C TRP A 12 -2.51 -11.42 14.08
N ALA A 13 -3.77 -11.61 13.68
CA ALA A 13 -4.78 -12.26 14.51
C ALA A 13 -4.37 -13.69 14.89
N ALA A 14 -3.72 -14.42 13.97
CA ALA A 14 -3.25 -15.78 14.19
C ALA A 14 -2.09 -15.87 15.21
N ILE A 15 -1.26 -14.84 15.35
CA ILE A 15 -0.06 -14.87 16.21
C ILE A 15 -0.29 -14.14 17.54
N LYS A 16 -1.00 -13.00 17.51
CA LYS A 16 -1.21 -12.13 18.68
C LYS A 16 -2.50 -12.44 19.44
N GLU A 17 -3.34 -13.33 18.90
CA GLU A 17 -4.64 -13.73 19.47
C GLU A 17 -5.54 -12.54 19.86
N SER A 18 -5.29 -11.39 19.23
CA SER A 18 -5.93 -10.11 19.50
C SER A 18 -5.84 -9.24 18.24
N ILE A 19 -6.69 -8.23 18.16
CA ILE A 19 -6.64 -7.23 17.10
C ILE A 19 -6.43 -5.89 17.79
N ASP A 20 -5.26 -5.29 17.59
CA ASP A 20 -5.00 -3.91 17.98
C ASP A 20 -5.15 -3.01 16.74
N PRO A 21 -6.27 -2.26 16.61
CA PRO A 21 -6.50 -1.38 15.47
C PRO A 21 -5.41 -0.33 15.28
N ALA A 22 -4.77 0.12 16.37
CA ALA A 22 -3.75 1.17 16.31
C ALA A 22 -2.48 0.67 15.61
N ILE A 23 -2.16 -0.62 15.73
CA ILE A 23 -0.99 -1.21 15.06
C ILE A 23 -1.36 -1.72 13.68
N ILE A 24 -2.50 -2.41 13.57
CA ILE A 24 -2.79 -3.21 12.39
C ILE A 24 -3.39 -2.41 11.23
N LEU A 25 -4.20 -1.37 11.52
CA LEU A 25 -4.79 -0.56 10.46
C LEU A 25 -3.73 0.25 9.71
N PRO A 26 -2.74 0.88 10.39
CA PRO A 26 -1.61 1.51 9.68
C PRO A 26 -0.80 0.49 8.88
N LEU A 27 -0.53 -0.71 9.41
CA LEU A 27 0.18 -1.75 8.69
C LEU A 27 -0.54 -2.18 7.40
N TYR A 28 -1.84 -2.43 7.50
CA TYR A 28 -2.67 -2.80 6.36
C TYR A 28 -2.76 -1.67 5.32
N THR A 29 -2.89 -0.43 5.79
CA THR A 29 -2.88 0.78 4.95
C THR A 29 -1.56 0.92 4.20
N ALA A 30 -0.43 0.68 4.86
CA ALA A 30 0.88 0.69 4.21
C ALA A 30 0.95 -0.29 3.03
N GLY A 31 0.48 -1.52 3.25
CA GLY A 31 0.44 -2.54 2.20
C GLY A 31 -0.46 -2.17 1.02
N ILE A 32 -1.62 -1.55 1.27
CA ILE A 32 -2.51 -1.03 0.21
C ILE A 32 -1.80 0.08 -0.58
N CYS A 33 -1.21 1.06 0.12
CA CYS A 33 -0.48 2.17 -0.49
C CYS A 33 0.68 1.67 -1.35
N TRP A 34 1.46 0.71 -0.86
CA TRP A 34 2.52 0.06 -1.64
C TRP A 34 1.96 -0.62 -2.89
N THR A 35 0.82 -1.30 -2.77
CA THR A 35 0.14 -1.92 -3.91
C THR A 35 -0.25 -0.90 -4.96
N LEU A 36 -0.80 0.24 -4.54
CA LEU A 36 -1.14 1.32 -5.47
C LEU A 36 0.10 1.89 -6.16
N VAL A 37 1.26 1.94 -5.49
CA VAL A 37 2.52 2.38 -6.09
C VAL A 37 2.91 1.44 -7.24
N TYR A 38 3.12 0.15 -6.98
CA TYR A 38 3.61 -0.75 -8.01
C TYR A 38 2.55 -1.03 -9.09
N ASP A 39 1.26 -1.17 -8.74
CA ASP A 39 0.17 -1.36 -9.71
C ASP A 39 0.10 -0.17 -10.68
N THR A 40 0.29 1.05 -10.18
CA THR A 40 0.29 2.25 -11.04
C THR A 40 1.52 2.28 -11.95
N ILE A 41 2.69 1.83 -11.49
CA ILE A 41 3.88 1.72 -12.35
C ILE A 41 3.65 0.68 -13.45
N TYR A 42 3.10 -0.48 -13.12
CA TYR A 42 2.79 -1.52 -14.11
C TYR A 42 1.71 -1.08 -15.10
N ALA A 43 0.69 -0.35 -14.65
CA ALA A 43 -0.34 0.20 -15.54
C ALA A 43 0.21 1.15 -16.62
N HIS A 44 1.41 1.72 -16.44
CA HIS A 44 2.04 2.52 -17.50
C HIS A 44 2.59 1.66 -18.65
N GLN A 45 2.93 0.39 -18.38
CA GLN A 45 3.40 -0.55 -19.38
C GLN A 45 2.22 -1.04 -20.24
N ASP A 46 1.06 -1.23 -19.62
CA ASP A 46 -0.16 -1.72 -20.29
C ASP A 46 -0.99 -0.59 -20.93
N LYS A 47 -0.53 0.67 -20.85
CA LYS A 47 -1.33 1.86 -21.20
C LYS A 47 -1.90 1.83 -22.63
N GLU A 48 -1.11 1.40 -23.61
CA GLU A 48 -1.56 1.34 -25.00
C GLU A 48 -2.62 0.27 -25.21
N ASP A 49 -2.49 -0.87 -24.54
CA ASP A 49 -3.42 -1.98 -24.67
C ASP A 49 -4.70 -1.70 -23.89
N ASP A 50 -4.60 -1.12 -22.69
CA ASP A 50 -5.73 -0.63 -21.90
C ASP A 50 -6.59 0.36 -22.71
N LEU A 51 -5.96 1.26 -23.47
CA LEU A 51 -6.66 2.19 -24.36
C LEU A 51 -7.41 1.47 -25.48
N LYS A 52 -6.81 0.45 -26.09
CA LYS A 52 -7.43 -0.32 -27.19
C LYS A 52 -8.65 -1.11 -26.71
N VAL A 53 -8.61 -1.67 -25.51
CA VAL A 53 -9.70 -2.47 -24.95
C VAL A 53 -10.67 -1.67 -24.05
N GLY A 54 -10.40 -0.38 -23.82
CA GLY A 54 -11.28 0.51 -23.04
C GLY A 54 -11.19 0.30 -21.52
N VAL A 55 -10.09 -0.25 -21.02
CA VAL A 55 -9.84 -0.45 -19.59
C VAL A 55 -9.50 0.88 -18.92
N LYS A 56 -10.05 1.13 -17.72
CA LYS A 56 -9.86 2.37 -16.96
C LYS A 56 -8.70 2.24 -15.95
N SER A 57 -7.48 2.09 -16.43
CA SER A 57 -6.32 1.91 -15.56
C SER A 57 -5.88 3.18 -14.83
N THR A 58 -5.10 3.01 -13.75
CA THR A 58 -4.59 4.11 -12.94
C THR A 58 -3.62 4.99 -13.71
N ALA A 59 -2.86 4.46 -14.66
CA ALA A 59 -2.01 5.23 -15.55
C ALA A 59 -2.82 6.19 -16.44
N LEU A 60 -3.99 5.76 -16.92
CA LEU A 60 -4.90 6.62 -17.67
C LEU A 60 -5.58 7.65 -16.78
N ARG A 61 -5.96 7.25 -15.56
CA ARG A 61 -6.64 8.14 -14.60
C ARG A 61 -5.72 9.23 -14.06
N PHE A 62 -4.48 8.89 -13.71
CA PHE A 62 -3.54 9.84 -13.11
C PHE A 62 -2.77 10.65 -14.16
N GLY A 63 -2.60 10.11 -15.36
CA GLY A 63 -1.97 10.83 -16.48
C GLY A 63 -0.64 11.45 -16.09
N ASP A 64 -0.48 12.74 -16.38
CA ASP A 64 0.74 13.50 -16.09
C ASP A 64 1.00 13.70 -14.59
N LEU A 65 -0.03 13.53 -13.75
CA LEU A 65 0.06 13.65 -12.30
C LEU A 65 0.53 12.35 -11.61
N THR A 66 0.78 11.29 -12.38
CA THR A 66 1.20 9.98 -11.85
C THR A 66 2.32 10.10 -10.82
N LYS A 67 3.36 10.90 -11.09
CA LYS A 67 4.51 11.04 -10.19
C LYS A 67 4.11 11.63 -8.83
N TYR A 68 3.16 12.56 -8.80
CA TYR A 68 2.65 13.14 -7.57
C TYR A 68 1.82 12.12 -6.79
N TRP A 69 0.94 11.37 -7.46
CA TRP A 69 0.14 10.33 -6.83
C TRP A 69 0.99 9.20 -6.25
N ILE A 70 1.95 8.69 -7.02
CA ILE A 70 2.88 7.65 -6.55
C ILE A 70 3.72 8.16 -5.38
N SER A 71 4.21 9.41 -5.43
CA SER A 71 4.92 10.01 -4.30
C SER A 71 4.03 10.12 -3.07
N GLY A 72 2.77 10.50 -3.23
CA GLY A 72 1.78 10.56 -2.15
C GLY A 72 1.50 9.19 -1.53
N PHE A 73 1.28 8.16 -2.35
CA PHE A 73 1.11 6.79 -1.86
C PHE A 73 2.38 6.26 -1.19
N GLY A 74 3.56 6.57 -1.72
CA GLY A 74 4.84 6.22 -1.12
C GLY A 74 5.03 6.86 0.27
N ALA A 75 4.76 8.16 0.39
CA ALA A 75 4.82 8.87 1.67
C ALA A 75 3.82 8.31 2.68
N ALA A 76 2.58 8.04 2.24
CA ALA A 76 1.56 7.41 3.08
C ALA A 76 1.96 5.99 3.52
N CYS A 77 2.61 5.21 2.64
CA CYS A 77 3.12 3.88 2.96
C CYS A 77 4.18 3.95 4.06
N VAL A 78 5.22 4.76 3.88
CA VAL A 78 6.30 4.93 4.86
C VAL A 78 5.77 5.47 6.18
N GLY A 79 4.90 6.48 6.14
CA GLY A 79 4.27 7.05 7.33
C GLY A 79 3.43 6.03 8.10
N SER A 80 2.67 5.19 7.40
CA SER A 80 1.83 4.17 8.03
C SER A 80 2.67 3.00 8.60
N LEU A 81 3.78 2.63 7.95
CA LEU A 81 4.74 1.67 8.52
C LEU A 81 5.39 2.21 9.79
N ALA A 82 5.84 3.47 9.77
CA ALA A 82 6.45 4.11 10.92
C ALA A 82 5.46 4.21 12.09
N LEU A 83 4.20 4.58 11.82
CA LEU A 83 3.14 4.64 12.83
C LEU A 83 2.83 3.25 13.42
N SER A 84 2.73 2.22 12.57
CA SER A 84 2.52 0.85 13.04
C SER A 84 3.65 0.37 13.94
N GLY A 85 4.91 0.61 13.53
CA GLY A 85 6.08 0.25 14.32
C GLY A 85 6.16 0.99 15.65
N TYR A 86 5.89 2.29 15.64
CA TYR A 86 5.81 3.09 16.87
C TYR A 86 4.74 2.57 17.84
N ASN A 87 3.53 2.28 17.34
CA ASN A 87 2.44 1.76 18.17
C ASN A 87 2.70 0.33 18.68
N ALA A 88 3.58 -0.42 18.00
CA ALA A 88 4.00 -1.76 18.41
C ALA A 88 5.24 -1.76 19.32
N ASP A 89 5.68 -0.58 19.79
CA ASP A 89 6.91 -0.38 20.58
C ASP A 89 8.17 -0.98 19.91
N LEU A 90 8.19 -1.00 18.57
CA LEU A 90 9.36 -1.48 17.82
C LEU A 90 10.44 -0.39 17.81
N GLY A 91 11.58 -0.72 18.41
CA GLY A 91 12.80 0.10 18.34
C GLY A 91 13.48 0.03 16.97
N TRP A 92 14.56 0.80 16.82
CA TRP A 92 15.46 0.61 15.69
C TRP A 92 16.12 -0.75 15.73
N CYS A 93 16.34 -1.32 14.54
CA CYS A 93 17.05 -2.58 14.32
C CYS A 93 18.57 -2.43 14.57
N LEU A 94 18.93 -1.66 15.59
CA LEU A 94 20.29 -1.47 16.08
C LEU A 94 20.21 -1.76 17.59
N VAL A 95 20.75 -2.91 17.98
CA VAL A 95 20.82 -3.51 19.33
C VAL A 95 19.74 -4.54 19.64
#